data_AF-A0A3P6QBC0-F1
#
_entry.id   AF-A0A3P6QBC0-F1
#
_cell.length_a   1.000
_cell.length_b   1.000
_cell.length_c   1.000
_cell.angle_alpha   90.00
_cell.angle_beta   90.00
_cell.angle_gamma   90.00
#
_symmetry.space_group_name_H-M   'P 1'
#
loop_
_entity.id
_entity.type
_entity.pdbx_description
1 polymer ?
#
loop_
_entity_poly.entity_id
_entity_poly.type
_entity_poly.pdbx_seq_one_letter_code
_entity_poly.pdbx_strand_id
1 'polypeptide(L)'
;MPTAITIAEGTLKTILLPPGRTQNVPPTMEIKVPTRREPCFDGLARLSENLFVVKCVEEGELYIIDFSQLLQRKKRTTAAKKVVPAEVLGQLRWQTTEEIYINVTARPGLGAVVCGDNEGTIWLYDLQANVRSQKDGKKFKLKPVKILEWPECSVGGNREDDVQLKESITSGFKNPVINATDISSDGAYLVAVTDNNLVCIWNFSG
;
A
#
# COMPACT_ATOMS: atom_id res chain seq x y z
N MET A 1 24.61 -14.34 11.54
CA MET A 1 25.10 -12.96 11.72
C MET A 1 24.27 -12.05 10.84
N PRO A 2 23.60 -11.00 11.34
CA PRO A 2 22.83 -10.11 10.50
C PRO A 2 23.79 -9.14 9.80
N THR A 3 23.79 -9.16 8.46
CA THR A 3 24.48 -8.17 7.65
C THR A 3 23.67 -6.88 7.74
N ALA A 4 24.16 -5.91 8.50
CA ALA A 4 23.60 -4.56 8.52
C ALA A 4 23.66 -3.99 7.09
N ILE A 5 22.51 -3.54 6.58
CA ILE A 5 22.46 -2.77 5.34
C ILE A 5 23.08 -1.41 5.66
N THR A 6 24.35 -1.22 5.31
CA THR A 6 24.99 0.10 5.35
C THR A 6 24.39 0.94 4.24
N ILE A 7 23.46 1.83 4.59
CA ILE A 7 22.99 2.87 3.68
C ILE A 7 24.15 3.85 3.52
N ALA A 8 24.69 3.98 2.30
CA ALA A 8 25.78 4.90 2.01
C ALA A 8 25.42 6.34 2.42
N GLU A 9 26.30 6.99 3.19
CA GLU A 9 26.16 8.32 3.81
C GLU A 9 25.94 9.51 2.83
N GLY A 10 25.77 9.25 1.53
CA GLY A 10 25.59 10.27 0.49
C GLY A 10 24.16 10.46 -0.01
N THR A 11 23.30 9.43 0.01
CA THR A 11 22.04 9.45 -0.75
C THR A 11 20.86 10.03 0.03
N LEU A 12 20.90 10.00 1.37
CA LEU A 12 19.87 10.59 2.24
C LEU A 12 20.03 12.11 2.44
N LYS A 13 21.21 12.68 2.15
CA LYS A 13 21.52 14.12 2.38
C LYS A 13 20.71 15.08 1.53
N THR A 14 20.16 14.65 0.38
CA THR A 14 19.35 15.53 -0.48
C THR A 14 17.93 15.75 0.06
N ILE A 15 17.45 14.87 0.94
CA ILE A 15 16.08 14.93 1.49
C ILE A 15 16.09 15.52 2.91
N LEU A 16 17.13 15.27 3.69
CA LEU A 16 17.26 15.78 5.05
C LEU A 16 17.82 17.21 5.05
N LEU A 17 17.01 18.18 5.46
CA LEU A 17 17.50 19.52 5.79
C LEU A 17 18.61 19.40 6.86
N PRO A 18 19.64 20.27 6.84
CA PRO A 18 20.65 20.29 7.89
C PRO A 18 19.99 20.37 9.27
N PRO A 19 20.48 19.64 10.28
CA PRO A 19 19.94 19.71 11.64
C PRO A 19 19.95 21.17 12.12
N GLY A 20 18.80 21.66 12.57
CA GLY A 20 18.63 23.05 13.06
C GLY A 20 17.91 24.01 12.11
N ARG A 21 17.54 23.59 10.89
CA ARG A 21 16.61 24.37 10.03
C ARG A 21 15.30 23.62 9.82
N THR A 22 14.28 23.98 10.60
CA THR A 22 12.88 23.71 10.23
C THR A 22 12.45 24.74 9.18
N GLN A 23 12.85 24.55 7.93
CA GLN A 23 12.35 25.38 6.84
C GLN A 23 11.08 24.71 6.28
N ASN A 24 9.98 25.44 6.27
CA ASN A 24 8.75 24.98 5.61
C ASN A 24 9.00 24.97 4.10
N VAL A 25 9.43 23.83 3.56
CA VAL A 25 9.63 23.64 2.12
C VAL A 25 8.28 23.24 1.52
N PRO A 26 7.62 24.13 0.75
CA PRO A 26 6.32 23.81 0.17
C PRO A 26 6.47 22.67 -0.84
N PRO A 27 5.43 21.81 -1.01
CA PRO A 27 5.45 20.80 -2.04
C PRO A 27 5.59 21.45 -3.41
N THR A 28 6.41 20.85 -4.27
CA THR A 28 6.62 21.37 -5.63
C THR A 28 5.48 20.97 -6.58
N MET A 29 4.67 19.98 -6.21
CA MET A 29 3.55 19.46 -6.98
C MET A 29 2.50 18.87 -6.04
N GLU A 30 1.24 19.17 -6.31
CA GLU A 30 0.08 18.55 -5.70
C GLU A 30 -0.64 17.75 -6.77
N ILE A 31 -1.06 16.52 -6.47
CA ILE A 31 -1.67 15.62 -7.45
C ILE A 31 -3.17 15.57 -7.17
N LYS A 32 -3.99 15.92 -8.17
CA LYS A 32 -5.44 15.73 -8.10
C LYS A 32 -5.82 14.43 -8.80
N VAL A 33 -6.10 13.40 -8.03
CA VAL A 33 -6.59 12.11 -8.52
C VAL A 33 -8.11 12.19 -8.73
N PRO A 34 -8.67 11.68 -9.84
CA PRO A 34 -10.10 11.74 -10.11
C PRO A 34 -10.86 10.68 -9.30
N THR A 35 -11.19 11.01 -8.04
CA THR A 35 -12.03 10.20 -7.15
C THR A 35 -13.51 10.47 -7.37
N ARG A 36 -14.38 9.52 -6.99
CA ARG A 36 -15.84 9.66 -7.07
C ARG A 36 -16.42 10.47 -5.91
N ARG A 37 -15.70 10.49 -4.79
CA ARG A 37 -16.04 11.22 -3.56
C ARG A 37 -14.93 12.18 -3.14
N GLU A 38 -15.16 12.92 -2.05
CA GLU A 38 -14.11 13.72 -1.42
C GLU A 38 -12.94 12.80 -1.05
N PRO A 39 -11.71 13.09 -1.55
CA PRO A 39 -10.61 12.15 -1.43
C PRO A 39 -10.09 12.05 0.00
N CYS A 40 -10.01 10.82 0.50
CA CYS A 40 -9.24 10.47 1.69
C CYS A 40 -8.22 9.40 1.29
N PHE A 41 -6.98 9.83 1.02
CA PHE A 41 -5.87 8.93 0.66
C PHE A 41 -5.10 8.54 1.92
N ASP A 42 -5.11 7.25 2.23
CA ASP A 42 -4.48 6.69 3.44
C ASP A 42 -3.46 5.58 3.13
N GLY A 43 -3.29 5.21 1.86
CA GLY A 43 -2.28 4.26 1.42
C GLY A 43 -1.50 4.75 0.21
N LEU A 44 -0.19 4.53 0.23
CA LEU A 44 0.74 4.85 -0.86
C LEU A 44 1.84 3.80 -0.94
N ALA A 45 2.04 3.20 -2.12
CA ALA A 45 3.14 2.28 -2.36
C ALA A 45 3.79 2.51 -3.73
N ARG A 46 5.11 2.33 -3.79
CA ARG A 46 5.86 2.39 -5.06
C ARG A 46 5.89 1.01 -5.70
N LEU A 47 5.36 0.90 -6.92
CA LEU A 47 5.31 -0.36 -7.69
C LEU A 47 6.48 -0.48 -8.68
N SER A 48 6.95 0.63 -9.24
CA SER A 48 8.15 0.67 -10.08
C SER A 48 8.85 2.01 -9.93
N GLU A 49 9.85 2.32 -10.76
CA GLU A 49 10.44 3.65 -10.81
C GLU A 49 9.42 4.74 -11.20
N ASN A 50 8.41 4.38 -12.00
CA ASN A 50 7.44 5.34 -12.51
C ASN A 50 6.00 5.03 -12.12
N LEU A 51 5.71 3.88 -11.52
CA LEU A 51 4.37 3.53 -11.07
C LEU A 51 4.29 3.58 -9.56
N PHE A 52 3.23 4.20 -9.07
CA PHE A 52 2.84 4.13 -7.68
C PHE A 52 1.35 3.80 -7.58
N VAL A 53 1.00 3.19 -6.45
CA VAL A 53 -0.34 2.78 -6.08
C VAL A 53 -0.82 3.70 -4.97
N VAL A 54 -2.05 4.18 -5.09
CA VAL A 54 -2.73 4.89 -4.00
C VAL A 54 -4.00 4.14 -3.62
N LYS A 55 -4.26 4.08 -2.31
CA LYS A 55 -5.56 3.72 -1.75
C LYS A 55 -6.31 5.00 -1.41
N CYS A 56 -7.57 5.04 -1.81
CA CYS A 56 -8.51 6.04 -1.34
C CYS A 56 -9.71 5.33 -0.70
N VAL A 57 -10.15 5.86 0.43
CA VAL A 57 -11.31 5.40 1.18
C VAL A 57 -12.57 5.47 0.28
N GLU A 58 -13.49 4.52 0.45
CA GLU A 58 -14.75 4.37 -0.29
C GLU A 58 -14.71 4.18 -1.82
N GLU A 59 -13.54 4.24 -2.48
CA GLU A 59 -13.48 4.12 -3.94
C GLU A 59 -13.74 2.68 -4.44
N GLY A 60 -13.53 1.66 -3.59
CA GLY A 60 -13.65 0.24 -3.95
C GLY A 60 -12.58 -0.23 -4.95
N GLU A 61 -11.58 0.61 -5.22
CA GLU A 61 -10.51 0.36 -6.16
C GLU A 61 -9.20 0.96 -5.63
N LEU A 62 -8.08 0.29 -5.90
CA LEU A 62 -6.75 0.87 -5.78
C LEU A 62 -6.36 1.49 -7.14
N TYR A 63 -5.73 2.66 -7.12
CA TYR A 63 -5.35 3.37 -8.34
C TYR A 63 -3.86 3.30 -8.60
N ILE A 64 -3.50 2.88 -9.81
CA ILE A 64 -2.14 2.93 -10.35
C ILE A 64 -1.97 4.22 -11.15
N ILE A 65 -0.95 4.99 -10.81
CA ILE A 65 -0.63 6.26 -11.46
C ILE A 65 0.79 6.22 -12.01
N ASP A 66 0.94 6.75 -13.23
CA ASP A 66 2.23 6.93 -13.88
C ASP A 66 2.84 8.29 -13.54
N PHE A 67 3.87 8.28 -12.71
CA PHE A 67 4.61 9.45 -12.29
C PHE A 67 5.32 10.16 -13.46
N SER A 68 5.81 9.42 -14.46
CA SER A 68 6.43 10.03 -15.64
C SER A 68 5.42 10.89 -16.42
N GLN A 69 4.16 10.44 -16.50
CA GLN A 69 3.10 11.24 -17.12
C GLN A 69 2.76 12.50 -16.30
N LEU A 70 2.76 12.42 -14.97
CA LEU A 70 2.60 13.60 -14.11
C LEU A 70 3.70 14.63 -14.34
N LEU A 71 4.96 14.20 -14.42
CA LEU A 71 6.08 15.09 -14.70
C LEU A 71 5.97 15.77 -16.07
N GLN A 72 5.55 15.03 -17.10
CA GLN A 72 5.31 15.59 -18.42
C GLN A 72 4.18 16.64 -18.40
N ARG A 73 3.08 16.38 -17.68
CA ARG A 73 1.98 17.34 -17.51
C ARG A 73 2.44 18.58 -16.77
N LYS A 74 3.17 18.42 -15.67
CA LYS A 74 3.73 19.52 -14.89
C LYS A 74 4.56 20.48 -15.77
N LYS A 75 5.43 19.93 -16.62
CA LYS A 75 6.24 20.73 -17.57
C LYS A 75 5.39 21.55 -18.55
N ARG A 76 4.20 21.08 -18.90
CA ARG A 76 3.24 21.77 -19.79
C ARG A 76 2.35 22.77 -19.05
N THR A 77 2.39 22.78 -17.72
CA THR A 77 1.57 23.67 -16.90
C THR A 77 2.36 24.95 -16.61
N THR A 78 1.68 26.10 -16.49
CA THR A 78 2.34 27.34 -16.08
C THR A 78 2.93 27.20 -14.68
N ALA A 79 4.08 27.83 -14.41
CA ALA A 79 4.81 27.72 -13.14
C ALA A 79 3.98 28.07 -11.88
N ALA A 80 2.86 28.80 -12.05
CA ALA A 80 1.94 29.15 -10.97
C ALA A 80 1.01 28.00 -10.54
N LYS A 81 0.74 27.01 -11.40
CA LYS A 81 -0.17 25.89 -11.08
C LYS A 81 0.59 24.76 -10.40
N LYS A 82 0.40 24.64 -9.09
CA LYS A 82 0.94 23.53 -8.27
C LYS A 82 0.16 22.23 -8.45
N VAL A 83 -1.13 22.32 -8.74
CA VAL A 83 -2.04 21.17 -8.84
C VAL A 83 -1.99 20.59 -10.25
N VAL A 84 -1.59 19.32 -10.36
CA VAL A 84 -1.52 18.54 -11.60
C VAL A 84 -2.56 17.41 -11.53
N PRO A 85 -3.53 17.36 -12.46
CA PRO A 85 -4.50 16.28 -12.49
C PRO A 85 -3.81 14.98 -12.93
N ALA A 86 -3.99 13.91 -12.13
CA ALA A 86 -3.55 12.57 -12.49
C ALA A 86 -4.53 11.92 -13.46
N GLU A 87 -3.97 11.09 -14.33
CA GLU A 87 -4.75 10.06 -15.02
C GLU A 87 -4.49 8.72 -14.36
N VAL A 88 -5.58 8.01 -14.03
CA VAL A 88 -5.51 6.64 -13.53
C VAL A 88 -5.14 5.73 -14.70
N LEU A 89 -3.97 5.10 -14.60
CA LEU A 89 -3.48 4.12 -15.57
C LEU A 89 -4.12 2.74 -15.27
N GLY A 90 -4.20 2.36 -14.00
CA GLY A 90 -4.72 1.07 -13.58
C GLY A 90 -5.74 1.18 -12.46
N GLN A 91 -6.78 0.36 -12.51
CA GLN A 91 -7.76 0.21 -11.43
C GLN A 91 -7.73 -1.25 -10.94
N LEU A 92 -7.41 -1.45 -9.66
CA LEU A 92 -7.42 -2.78 -9.05
C LEU A 92 -8.70 -2.89 -8.22
N ARG A 93 -9.59 -3.82 -8.58
CA ARG A 93 -10.82 -4.07 -7.81
C ARG A 93 -10.47 -4.48 -6.39
N TRP A 94 -10.92 -3.72 -5.41
CA TRP A 94 -10.68 -3.93 -3.99
C TRP A 94 -12.00 -3.80 -3.19
N GLN A 95 -11.93 -3.85 -1.87
CA GLN A 95 -13.07 -3.69 -0.97
C GLN A 95 -13.50 -2.23 -0.85
N THR A 96 -14.81 -1.97 -0.90
CA THR A 96 -15.34 -0.65 -0.52
C THR A 96 -15.46 -0.59 0.99
N THR A 97 -14.82 0.41 1.61
CA THR A 97 -14.80 0.57 3.06
C THR A 97 -14.64 2.03 3.46
N GLU A 98 -15.13 2.37 4.64
CA GLU A 98 -14.93 3.65 5.31
C GLU A 98 -13.68 3.65 6.22
N GLU A 99 -13.00 2.50 6.35
CA GLU A 99 -11.79 2.37 7.18
C GLU A 99 -10.60 3.11 6.56
N ILE A 100 -9.94 3.92 7.38
CA ILE A 100 -8.92 4.92 7.02
C ILE A 100 -7.51 4.55 7.51
N TYR A 101 -7.37 3.39 8.16
CA TYR A 101 -6.08 2.88 8.66
C TYR A 101 -5.68 1.58 7.97
N ILE A 102 -5.86 1.49 6.64
CA ILE A 102 -5.43 0.34 5.84
C ILE A 102 -4.39 0.80 4.83
N ASN A 103 -3.17 0.29 4.96
CA ASN A 103 -2.11 0.60 4.02
C ASN A 103 -2.10 -0.39 2.84
N VAL A 104 -1.65 0.11 1.70
CA VAL A 104 -1.37 -0.70 0.51
C VAL A 104 0.14 -0.95 0.43
N THR A 105 0.52 -2.15 0.02
CA THR A 105 1.93 -2.52 -0.19
C THR A 105 2.16 -2.93 -1.63
N ALA A 106 3.33 -2.57 -2.16
CA ALA A 106 3.79 -3.03 -3.46
C ALA A 106 5.21 -3.58 -3.35
N ARG A 107 5.50 -4.62 -4.12
CA ARG A 107 6.83 -5.23 -4.20
C ARG A 107 7.35 -5.11 -5.65
N PRO A 108 8.14 -4.08 -5.97
CA PRO A 108 8.59 -3.82 -7.34
C PRO A 108 9.30 -4.99 -8.02
N GLY A 109 10.16 -5.73 -7.30
CA GLY A 109 10.86 -6.90 -7.86
C GLY A 109 9.92 -8.03 -8.29
N LEU A 110 8.76 -8.13 -7.64
CA LEU A 110 7.73 -9.13 -7.96
C LEU A 110 6.60 -8.56 -8.81
N GLY A 111 6.56 -7.25 -9.07
CA GLY A 111 5.41 -6.61 -9.71
C GLY A 111 4.11 -6.86 -8.93
N ALA A 112 4.19 -7.12 -7.64
CA ALA A 112 3.05 -7.50 -6.82
C ALA A 112 2.48 -6.31 -6.07
N VAL A 113 1.17 -6.30 -5.87
CA VAL A 113 0.47 -5.40 -4.95
C VAL A 113 -0.33 -6.25 -3.96
N VAL A 114 -0.30 -5.85 -2.69
CA VAL A 114 -1.00 -6.52 -1.59
C VAL A 114 -1.73 -5.46 -0.78
N CYS A 115 -2.99 -5.70 -0.45
CA CYS A 115 -3.78 -4.80 0.36
C CYS A 115 -4.72 -5.61 1.26
N GLY A 116 -4.73 -5.26 2.55
CA GLY A 116 -5.72 -5.76 3.49
C GLY A 116 -7.09 -5.11 3.29
N ASP A 117 -8.09 -5.51 4.07
CA ASP A 117 -9.35 -4.79 4.22
C ASP A 117 -9.92 -4.89 5.65
N ASN A 118 -11.10 -4.33 5.85
CA ASN A 118 -11.79 -4.28 7.15
C ASN A 118 -12.65 -5.53 7.44
N GLU A 119 -12.55 -6.55 6.61
CA GLU A 119 -13.25 -7.83 6.71
C GLU A 119 -12.25 -8.99 6.85
N GLY A 120 -11.02 -8.71 7.31
CA GLY A 120 -9.94 -9.69 7.50
C GLY A 120 -9.35 -10.25 6.20
N THR A 121 -9.66 -9.67 5.05
CA THR A 121 -9.28 -10.24 3.76
C THR A 121 -8.03 -9.57 3.20
N ILE A 122 -7.16 -10.36 2.57
CA ILE A 122 -5.94 -9.89 1.93
C ILE A 122 -6.04 -10.13 0.43
N TRP A 123 -5.87 -9.05 -0.34
CA TRP A 123 -6.02 -9.00 -1.78
C TRP A 123 -4.64 -8.94 -2.45
N LEU A 124 -4.31 -9.94 -3.27
CA LEU A 124 -3.03 -10.03 -3.98
C LEU A 124 -3.24 -9.83 -5.48
N TYR A 125 -2.37 -9.04 -6.09
CA TYR A 125 -2.40 -8.73 -7.52
C TYR A 125 -1.02 -8.99 -8.14
N ASP A 126 -1.01 -9.59 -9.34
CA ASP A 126 0.17 -9.65 -10.21
C ASP A 126 0.05 -8.57 -11.28
N LEU A 127 1.01 -7.64 -11.29
CA LEU A 127 1.15 -6.56 -12.26
C LEU A 127 2.45 -6.66 -13.07
N GLN A 128 3.15 -7.79 -13.07
CA GLN A 128 4.41 -7.96 -13.83
C GLN A 128 4.26 -7.54 -15.30
N ALA A 129 3.20 -8.00 -15.96
CA ALA A 129 2.92 -7.65 -17.34
C ALA A 129 2.70 -6.13 -17.50
N ASN A 130 1.91 -5.51 -16.62
CA ASN A 130 1.58 -4.09 -16.64
C ASN A 130 2.79 -3.19 -16.35
N VAL A 131 3.67 -3.62 -15.46
CA VAL A 131 4.94 -2.92 -15.20
C VAL A 131 5.84 -2.97 -16.44
N ARG A 132 5.93 -4.12 -17.11
CA ARG A 132 6.73 -4.27 -18.34
C ARG A 132 6.18 -3.45 -19.52
N SER A 133 4.86 -3.39 -19.67
CA SER A 133 4.18 -2.65 -20.74
C SER A 133 3.80 -1.21 -20.36
N GLN A 134 4.30 -0.68 -19.24
CA GLN A 134 3.94 0.65 -18.76
C GLN A 134 4.05 1.74 -19.85
N LYS A 135 5.10 1.67 -20.68
CA LYS A 135 5.38 2.67 -21.74
C LYS A 135 4.28 2.76 -22.79
N ASP A 136 3.47 1.72 -22.93
CA ASP A 136 2.36 1.69 -23.88
C ASP A 136 1.21 2.60 -23.42
N GLY A 137 1.19 3.03 -22.15
CA GLY A 137 0.20 3.94 -21.59
C GLY A 137 -1.23 3.39 -21.60
N LYS A 138 -1.40 2.10 -21.87
CA LYS A 138 -2.71 1.47 -22.01
C LYS A 138 -3.37 1.33 -20.65
N LYS A 139 -4.55 1.93 -20.51
CA LYS A 139 -5.36 1.81 -19.29
C LYS A 139 -5.79 0.35 -19.06
N PHE A 140 -5.83 -0.07 -17.81
CA PHE A 140 -6.20 -1.43 -17.44
C PHE A 140 -7.04 -1.50 -16.17
N LYS A 141 -7.78 -2.61 -16.03
CA LYS A 141 -8.50 -2.98 -14.81
C LYS A 141 -8.15 -4.41 -14.44
N LEU A 142 -7.89 -4.67 -13.17
CA LEU A 142 -7.50 -5.99 -12.69
C LEU A 142 -8.38 -6.44 -11.51
N LYS A 143 -8.62 -7.74 -11.46
CA LYS A 143 -9.10 -8.45 -10.27
C LYS A 143 -7.89 -9.00 -9.52
N PRO A 144 -7.99 -9.25 -8.20
CA PRO A 144 -6.95 -9.97 -7.49
C PRO A 144 -6.70 -11.34 -8.12
N VAL A 145 -5.44 -11.76 -8.15
CA VAL A 145 -5.05 -13.13 -8.54
C VAL A 145 -5.26 -14.11 -7.40
N LYS A 146 -5.24 -13.62 -6.15
CA LYS A 146 -5.53 -14.41 -4.95
C LYS A 146 -6.19 -13.53 -3.89
N ILE A 147 -7.13 -14.12 -3.17
CA ILE A 147 -7.78 -13.55 -2.00
C ILE A 147 -7.51 -14.53 -0.85
N LEU A 148 -6.98 -14.03 0.27
CA LEU A 148 -6.76 -14.81 1.48
C LEU A 148 -7.70 -14.32 2.55
N GLU A 149 -8.40 -15.25 3.19
CA GLU A 149 -9.23 -14.96 4.35
C GLU A 149 -8.36 -15.01 5.62
N TRP A 150 -8.78 -14.26 6.64
CA TRP A 150 -8.14 -14.31 7.94
C TRP A 150 -8.23 -15.72 8.53
N PRO A 151 -7.13 -16.30 9.04
CA PRO A 151 -7.14 -17.65 9.57
C PRO A 151 -7.81 -17.69 10.95
N GLU A 152 -8.29 -18.86 11.33
CA GLU A 152 -8.57 -19.15 12.74
C GLU A 152 -7.26 -19.08 13.53
N CYS A 153 -7.15 -18.06 14.40
CA CYS A 153 -5.96 -17.85 15.20
C CYS A 153 -6.08 -18.61 16.53
N SER A 154 -5.25 -19.64 16.73
CA SER A 154 -5.08 -20.28 18.03
C SER A 154 -4.04 -19.51 18.82
N VAL A 155 -4.46 -18.62 19.71
CA VAL A 155 -3.52 -17.92 20.58
C VAL A 155 -3.08 -18.86 21.70
N GLY A 156 -1.85 -19.36 21.55
CA GLY A 156 -1.16 -20.17 22.56
C GLY A 156 -0.64 -19.29 23.68
N GLY A 157 -1.13 -19.53 24.89
CA GLY A 157 -0.80 -18.82 26.12
C GLY A 157 -1.72 -19.31 27.23
N ASN A 158 -1.35 -19.06 28.49
CA ASN A 158 -2.21 -19.37 29.63
C ASN A 158 -3.49 -18.55 29.48
N ARG A 159 -4.52 -19.15 28.90
CA ARG A 159 -5.80 -18.49 28.56
C ARG A 159 -6.37 -17.75 29.76
N GLU A 160 -6.04 -18.17 30.98
CA GLU A 160 -6.55 -17.62 32.24
C GLU A 160 -5.99 -16.24 32.60
N ASP A 161 -4.79 -15.86 32.14
CA ASP A 161 -4.08 -14.68 32.66
C ASP A 161 -4.26 -13.41 31.81
N ASP A 162 -4.73 -13.53 30.56
CA ASP A 162 -4.80 -12.39 29.63
C ASP A 162 -6.24 -12.15 29.13
N VAL A 163 -7.03 -11.53 30.01
CA VAL A 163 -8.45 -11.20 29.77
C VAL A 163 -8.62 -10.33 28.52
N GLN A 164 -7.65 -9.44 28.23
CA GLN A 164 -7.68 -8.53 27.10
C GLN A 164 -7.49 -9.26 25.77
N LEU A 165 -6.62 -10.29 25.75
CA LEU A 165 -6.40 -11.18 24.62
C LEU A 165 -7.61 -12.11 24.40
N LYS A 166 -8.24 -12.57 25.49
CA LYS A 166 -9.51 -13.29 25.41
C LYS A 166 -10.63 -12.43 24.81
N GLU A 167 -10.81 -11.18 25.19
CA GLU A 167 -11.87 -10.35 24.61
C GLU A 167 -11.59 -9.98 23.15
N SER A 168 -10.32 -9.79 22.74
CA SER A 168 -9.99 -9.46 21.35
C SER A 168 -10.04 -10.64 20.37
N ILE A 169 -9.84 -11.88 20.86
CA ILE A 169 -9.85 -13.11 20.03
C ILE A 169 -11.13 -13.94 20.19
N THR A 170 -11.71 -13.96 21.39
CA THR A 170 -12.89 -14.79 21.72
C THR A 170 -14.20 -14.01 21.62
N SER A 171 -14.17 -12.72 21.28
CA SER A 171 -15.41 -11.92 21.14
C SER A 171 -16.33 -12.42 20.03
N GLY A 172 -15.91 -13.33 19.13
CA GLY A 172 -16.82 -13.95 18.17
C GLY A 172 -17.51 -12.97 17.20
N PHE A 173 -17.04 -11.73 17.12
CA PHE A 173 -17.66 -10.67 16.36
C PHE A 173 -16.61 -9.92 15.55
N LYS A 174 -16.70 -10.08 14.22
CA LYS A 174 -15.98 -9.37 13.14
C LYS A 174 -14.55 -9.85 12.87
N ASN A 175 -14.29 -10.15 11.61
CA ASN A 175 -12.94 -10.33 11.09
C ASN A 175 -12.11 -9.05 11.37
N PRO A 176 -10.81 -9.18 11.70
CA PRO A 176 -10.00 -8.02 12.05
C PRO A 176 -9.82 -7.07 10.86
N VAL A 177 -9.53 -5.80 11.15
CA VAL A 177 -9.01 -4.90 10.13
C VAL A 177 -7.56 -5.26 9.86
N ILE A 178 -7.23 -5.52 8.59
CA ILE A 178 -5.85 -5.74 8.17
C ILE A 178 -5.19 -4.39 7.89
N ASN A 179 -4.51 -3.82 8.89
CA ASN A 179 -3.94 -2.47 8.79
C ASN A 179 -2.77 -2.38 7.81
N ALA A 180 -1.90 -3.39 7.78
CA ALA A 180 -0.77 -3.40 6.85
C ALA A 180 -0.38 -4.82 6.48
N THR A 181 0.24 -4.94 5.31
CA THR A 181 0.75 -6.21 4.80
C THR A 181 2.16 -6.02 4.28
N ASP A 182 2.94 -7.08 4.22
CA ASP A 182 4.15 -7.11 3.40
C ASP A 182 4.37 -8.51 2.81
N ILE A 183 5.09 -8.56 1.69
CA ILE A 183 5.46 -9.80 1.01
C ILE A 183 6.96 -9.87 0.85
N SER A 184 7.57 -10.99 1.24
CA SER A 184 9.00 -11.26 1.03
C SER A 184 9.45 -11.03 -0.42
N SER A 185 10.75 -10.76 -0.61
CA SER A 185 11.30 -10.40 -1.92
C SER A 185 11.19 -11.51 -2.98
N ASP A 186 11.14 -12.77 -2.54
CA ASP A 186 10.95 -13.96 -3.39
C ASP A 186 9.49 -14.40 -3.48
N GLY A 187 8.59 -13.78 -2.71
CA GLY A 187 7.17 -14.11 -2.67
C GLY A 187 6.83 -15.34 -1.83
N ALA A 188 7.79 -15.94 -1.12
CA ALA A 188 7.59 -17.16 -0.36
C ALA A 188 6.75 -16.92 0.92
N TYR A 189 6.88 -15.73 1.52
CA TYR A 189 6.19 -15.32 2.73
C TYR A 189 5.36 -14.06 2.53
N LEU A 190 4.18 -14.03 3.15
CA LEU A 190 3.35 -12.85 3.33
C LEU A 190 3.11 -12.65 4.83
N VAL A 191 3.15 -11.39 5.27
CA VAL A 191 2.89 -10.98 6.66
C VAL A 191 1.75 -9.97 6.67
N ALA A 192 0.88 -10.05 7.67
CA ALA A 192 -0.16 -9.07 7.92
C ALA A 192 -0.24 -8.72 9.40
N VAL A 193 -0.55 -7.46 9.69
CA VAL A 193 -0.81 -6.95 11.05
C VAL A 193 -2.22 -6.40 11.13
N THR A 194 -2.81 -6.48 12.31
CA THR A 194 -4.23 -6.17 12.53
C THR A 194 -4.49 -5.27 13.72
N ASP A 195 -5.71 -4.75 13.76
CA ASP A 195 -6.22 -3.88 14.81
C ASP A 195 -6.49 -4.63 16.13
N ASN A 196 -6.55 -5.95 16.09
CA ASN A 196 -6.64 -6.81 17.28
C ASN A 196 -5.28 -7.32 17.79
N ASN A 197 -4.19 -6.63 17.45
CA ASN A 197 -2.82 -6.90 17.90
C ASN A 197 -2.24 -8.26 17.46
N LEU A 198 -2.76 -8.84 16.38
CA LEU A 198 -2.22 -10.07 15.80
C LEU A 198 -1.26 -9.77 14.65
N VAL A 199 -0.29 -10.67 14.49
CA VAL A 199 0.60 -10.73 13.34
C VAL A 199 0.51 -12.14 12.77
N CYS A 200 0.10 -12.26 11.51
CA CYS A 200 0.00 -13.54 10.83
C CYS A 200 1.02 -13.62 9.69
N ILE A 201 1.58 -14.81 9.51
CA ILE A 201 2.56 -15.12 8.46
C ILE A 201 2.05 -16.32 7.67
N TRP A 202 1.99 -16.18 6.36
CA TRP A 202 1.70 -17.27 5.44
C TRP A 202 2.99 -17.69 4.74
N ASN A 203 3.22 -19.00 4.65
CA ASN A 203 4.29 -19.59 3.87
C ASN A 203 3.70 -20.26 2.62
N PHE A 204 4.10 -19.82 1.43
CA PHE A 204 3.69 -20.36 0.14
C PHE A 204 4.73 -21.28 -0.50
N SER A 205 5.88 -21.52 0.15
CA SER A 205 6.97 -22.38 -0.34
C SER A 205 6.76 -23.89 -0.07
N GLY A 206 5.52 -24.31 0.18
CA GLY A 206 5.15 -25.70 0.45
C GLY A 206 5.06 -26.57 -0.80
#